data_AF-A0A1J6IX78-F1
#
_entry.id   AF-A0A1J6IX78-F1
#
_cell.length_a   1.000
_cell.length_b   1.000
_cell.length_c   1.000
_cell.angle_alpha   90.00
_cell.angle_beta   90.00
_cell.angle_gamma   90.00
#
_symmetry.space_group_name_H-M   'P 1'
#
loop_
_entity.id
_entity.type
_entity.pdbx_description
1 polymer ?
#
loop_
_entity_poly.entity_id
_entity_poly.type
_entity_poly.pdbx_seq_one_letter_code
_entity_poly.pdbx_strand_id
1 'polypeptide(L)'
;MPNHTQYSLLLPLAAVLTLVSVASAAGAVSTYDFQKITREERNYRQKKVIDISHKYVPKLPAYGSKNGLGNFIRLQTSIKLGDLSNYSVFNLSTHSGTHVDAPGHFNETLFELGYDVVSLDLRTLNGPVLVVDTPRDKNITGMVVIS
;
A
#
# COMPACT_ATOMS: atom_id res chain seq x y z
N MET A 1 58.94 -14.25 24.10
CA MET A 1 58.48 -13.64 22.82
C MET A 1 58.26 -14.80 21.85
N PRO A 2 57.06 -15.18 21.39
CA PRO A 2 55.69 -14.77 21.74
C PRO A 2 54.89 -15.86 22.52
N ASN A 3 53.73 -15.48 23.08
CA ASN A 3 52.80 -16.35 23.81
C ASN A 3 51.98 -17.22 22.83
N HIS A 4 52.11 -18.54 22.90
CA HIS A 4 51.35 -19.48 22.06
C HIS A 4 50.06 -20.03 22.69
N THR A 5 49.70 -19.60 23.91
CA THR A 5 48.59 -20.21 24.67
C THR A 5 47.22 -19.58 24.44
N GLN A 6 47.09 -18.54 23.60
CA GLN A 6 45.80 -17.85 23.39
C GLN A 6 45.03 -18.25 22.12
N TYR A 7 45.61 -19.04 21.21
CA TYR A 7 44.96 -19.36 19.93
C TYR A 7 44.24 -20.72 19.87
N SER A 8 44.41 -21.60 20.85
CA SER A 8 43.82 -22.96 20.83
C SER A 8 42.33 -23.02 21.26
N LEU A 9 41.81 -21.97 21.90
CA LEU A 9 40.39 -21.90 22.32
C LEU A 9 39.51 -21.03 21.41
N LEU A 10 40.11 -20.23 20.50
CA LEU A 10 39.37 -19.33 19.61
C LEU A 10 38.79 -20.03 18.36
N LEU A 11 39.45 -21.08 17.86
CA LEU A 11 38.96 -21.86 16.72
C LEU A 11 37.69 -22.69 17.00
N PRO A 12 37.55 -23.42 18.13
CA PRO A 12 36.31 -24.15 18.39
C PRO A 12 35.13 -23.24 18.74
N LEU A 13 35.37 -22.08 19.36
CA LEU A 13 34.30 -21.13 19.71
C LEU A 13 33.74 -20.41 18.47
N ALA A 14 34.61 -20.05 17.51
CA ALA A 14 34.18 -19.45 16.25
C ALA A 14 33.39 -20.44 15.36
N ALA A 15 33.74 -21.73 15.37
CA ALA A 15 33.02 -22.76 14.62
C ALA A 15 31.64 -23.09 15.23
N VAL A 16 31.49 -23.03 16.55
CA VAL A 16 30.18 -23.21 17.22
C VAL A 16 29.28 -21.99 16.99
N LEU A 17 29.83 -20.78 16.99
CA LEU A 17 29.05 -19.55 16.74
C LEU A 17 28.54 -19.43 15.30
N THR A 18 29.29 -19.94 14.32
CA THR A 18 28.85 -19.97 12.91
C THR A 18 27.83 -21.06 12.62
N LEU A 19 27.87 -22.20 13.32
CA LEU A 19 26.82 -23.23 13.24
C LEU A 19 25.49 -22.77 13.87
N VAL A 20 25.53 -21.96 14.94
CA VAL A 20 24.31 -21.40 15.57
C VAL A 20 23.72 -20.23 14.76
N SER A 21 24.54 -19.45 14.03
CA SER A 21 24.04 -18.32 13.24
C SER A 21 23.35 -18.72 11.93
N VAL A 22 23.74 -19.84 11.31
CA VAL A 22 23.09 -20.34 10.07
C VAL A 22 21.71 -20.95 10.36
N ALA A 23 21.48 -21.50 11.55
CA ALA A 23 20.16 -22.02 11.94
C ALA A 23 19.12 -20.91 12.20
N SER A 24 19.56 -19.69 12.52
CA SER A 24 18.66 -18.56 12.85
C SER A 24 18.27 -17.69 11.64
N ALA A 25 18.88 -17.90 10.46
CA ALA A 25 18.62 -17.09 9.26
C ALA A 25 17.49 -17.63 8.37
N ALA A 26 17.00 -18.85 8.63
CA ALA A 26 15.78 -19.37 8.06
C ALA A 26 14.77 -19.53 9.20
N GLY A 27 14.03 -18.46 9.52
CA GLY A 27 12.85 -18.59 10.35
C GLY A 27 11.92 -19.61 9.69
N ALA A 28 11.95 -20.85 10.17
CA ALA A 28 11.07 -21.90 9.68
C ALA A 28 9.65 -21.46 10.07
N VAL A 29 8.95 -20.84 9.11
CA VAL A 29 7.51 -20.60 9.21
C VAL A 29 6.90 -21.95 9.58
N SER A 30 6.29 -22.04 10.76
CA SER A 30 5.80 -23.32 11.26
C SER A 30 4.76 -23.87 10.29
N THR A 31 4.61 -25.19 10.22
CA THR A 31 3.51 -25.81 9.47
C THR A 31 2.15 -25.27 9.94
N TYR A 32 2.05 -24.88 11.21
CA TYR A 32 0.91 -24.14 11.76
C TYR A 32 0.73 -22.76 11.12
N ASP A 33 1.81 -21.99 10.95
CA ASP A 33 1.77 -20.68 10.31
C ASP A 33 1.37 -20.80 8.83
N PHE A 34 1.87 -21.80 8.12
CA PHE A 34 1.44 -22.09 6.75
C PHE A 34 -0.03 -22.49 6.65
N GLN A 35 -0.52 -23.33 7.55
CA GLN A 35 -1.94 -23.72 7.60
C GLN A 35 -2.83 -22.52 7.93
N LYS A 36 -2.39 -21.65 8.85
CA LYS A 36 -3.06 -20.41 9.21
C LYS A 36 -3.12 -19.46 8.02
N ILE A 37 -1.98 -19.17 7.38
CA ILE A 37 -1.91 -18.33 6.16
C ILE A 37 -2.83 -18.90 5.08
N THR A 38 -2.77 -20.21 4.81
CA THR A 38 -3.61 -20.87 3.80
C THR A 38 -5.11 -20.80 4.12
N ARG A 39 -5.48 -20.83 5.40
CA ARG A 39 -6.87 -20.66 5.86
C ARG A 39 -7.33 -19.22 5.69
N GLU A 40 -6.51 -18.25 6.10
CA GLU A 40 -6.80 -16.82 5.93
C GLU A 40 -6.91 -16.45 4.45
N GLU A 41 -6.01 -16.94 3.60
CA GLU A 41 -6.07 -16.79 2.13
C GLU A 41 -7.35 -17.38 1.54
N ARG A 42 -7.73 -18.60 1.92
CA ARG A 42 -8.99 -19.21 1.46
C ARG A 42 -10.21 -18.39 1.90
N ASN A 43 -10.25 -17.96 3.16
CA ASN A 43 -11.31 -17.12 3.68
C ASN A 43 -11.35 -15.78 2.94
N TYR A 44 -10.21 -15.17 2.64
CA TYR A 44 -10.11 -13.94 1.87
C TYR A 44 -10.61 -14.12 0.44
N ARG A 45 -10.21 -15.19 -0.25
CA ARG A 45 -10.67 -15.50 -1.61
C ARG A 45 -12.15 -15.85 -1.70
N GLN A 46 -12.74 -16.31 -0.60
CA GLN A 46 -14.19 -16.54 -0.48
C GLN A 46 -14.97 -15.24 -0.18
N LYS A 47 -14.32 -14.17 0.27
CA LYS A 47 -14.98 -12.87 0.46
C LYS A 47 -15.28 -12.26 -0.91
N LYS A 48 -16.49 -11.71 -1.03
CA LYS A 48 -16.87 -10.92 -2.20
C LYS A 48 -16.09 -9.61 -2.19
N VAL A 49 -15.33 -9.36 -3.25
CA VAL A 49 -14.71 -8.05 -3.49
C VAL A 49 -15.73 -7.17 -4.21
N ILE A 50 -15.96 -5.97 -3.68
CA ILE A 50 -16.82 -4.95 -4.28
C ILE A 50 -15.92 -3.78 -4.66
N ASP A 51 -15.88 -3.46 -5.95
CA ASP A 51 -15.17 -2.28 -6.44
C ASP A 51 -16.01 -1.03 -6.15
N ILE A 52 -15.42 -0.08 -5.42
CA ILE A 52 -16.01 1.22 -5.05
C ILE A 52 -15.33 2.38 -5.81
N SER A 53 -14.55 2.06 -6.83
CA SER A 53 -13.75 3.03 -7.59
C SER A 53 -14.52 3.56 -8.80
N HIS A 54 -14.42 4.86 -9.06
CA HIS A 54 -14.88 5.41 -10.32
C HIS A 54 -13.86 5.16 -11.44
N LYS A 55 -14.34 4.76 -12.62
CA LYS A 55 -13.49 4.59 -13.80
C LYS A 55 -12.92 5.93 -14.26
N TYR A 56 -11.62 5.97 -14.52
CA TYR A 56 -10.96 7.11 -15.14
C TYR A 56 -11.35 7.24 -16.61
N VAL A 57 -12.07 8.31 -16.92
CA VAL A 57 -12.52 8.68 -18.26
C VAL A 57 -12.37 10.20 -18.43
N PRO A 58 -12.23 10.73 -19.66
CA PRO A 58 -12.07 12.17 -19.88
C PRO A 58 -13.14 13.03 -19.21
N LYS A 59 -14.37 12.51 -19.11
CA LYS A 59 -15.51 13.20 -18.49
C LYS A 59 -15.62 13.02 -16.98
N LEU A 60 -14.70 12.29 -16.34
CA LEU A 60 -14.71 12.11 -14.89
C LEU A 60 -14.64 13.51 -14.25
N PRO A 61 -15.59 13.89 -13.37
CA PRO A 61 -15.57 15.19 -12.73
C PRO A 61 -14.25 15.45 -12.01
N ALA A 62 -13.76 16.69 -12.11
CA ALA A 62 -12.53 17.12 -11.48
C ALA A 62 -12.74 18.51 -10.85
N TYR A 63 -12.15 18.73 -9.68
CA TYR A 63 -12.31 19.97 -8.95
C TYR A 63 -11.86 21.17 -9.80
N GLY A 64 -12.68 22.23 -9.84
CA GLY A 64 -12.40 23.44 -10.61
C GLY A 64 -12.51 23.28 -12.15
N SER A 65 -12.87 22.10 -12.67
CA SER A 65 -12.99 21.85 -14.11
C SER A 65 -14.44 21.69 -14.55
N LYS A 66 -14.85 22.45 -15.57
CA LYS A 66 -16.13 22.24 -16.27
C LYS A 66 -16.11 21.04 -17.23
N ASN A 67 -14.92 20.57 -17.60
CA ASN A 67 -14.72 19.56 -18.64
C ASN A 67 -14.31 18.18 -18.08
N GLY A 68 -14.25 18.04 -16.74
CA GLY A 68 -13.69 16.87 -16.08
C GLY A 68 -12.16 16.78 -16.26
N LEU A 69 -11.63 15.56 -16.32
CA LEU A 69 -10.21 15.28 -16.51
C LEU A 69 -9.67 15.66 -17.90
N GLY A 70 -10.52 15.73 -18.93
CA GLY A 70 -10.12 16.01 -20.30
C GLY A 70 -9.12 14.98 -20.87
N ASN A 71 -8.11 15.46 -21.58
CA ASN A 71 -7.06 14.61 -22.18
C ASN A 71 -6.00 14.21 -21.14
N PHE A 72 -6.42 13.48 -20.11
CA PHE A 72 -5.54 13.05 -19.03
C PHE A 72 -4.64 11.88 -19.41
N ILE A 73 -4.98 11.13 -20.45
CA ILE A 73 -4.23 9.96 -20.92
C ILE A 73 -3.96 10.06 -22.42
N ARG A 74 -2.72 9.75 -22.83
CA ARG A 74 -2.33 9.67 -24.24
C ARG A 74 -1.59 8.36 -24.50
N LEU A 75 -1.82 7.76 -25.66
CA LEU A 75 -0.98 6.68 -26.17
C LEU A 75 0.31 7.28 -26.72
N GLN A 76 1.45 6.83 -26.21
CA GLN A 76 2.79 7.30 -26.56
C GLN A 76 3.47 6.37 -27.58
N THR A 77 3.29 5.05 -27.45
CA THR A 77 3.77 4.04 -28.43
C THR A 77 2.66 3.04 -28.72
N SER A 78 2.71 2.38 -29.87
CA SER A 78 1.69 1.45 -30.32
C SER A 78 2.26 0.27 -31.10
N ILE A 79 1.90 -0.94 -30.69
CA ILE A 79 2.25 -2.17 -31.43
C ILE A 79 1.70 -2.13 -32.86
N LYS A 80 0.54 -1.50 -33.05
CA LYS A 80 -0.04 -1.33 -34.39
C LYS A 80 0.84 -0.49 -35.32
N LEU A 81 1.71 0.36 -34.76
CA LEU A 81 2.67 1.18 -35.49
C LEU A 81 4.07 0.53 -35.57
N GLY A 82 4.21 -0.71 -35.09
CA GLY A 82 5.46 -1.46 -35.11
C GLY A 82 6.30 -1.35 -33.83
N ASP A 83 5.81 -0.66 -32.80
CA ASP A 83 6.50 -0.59 -31.50
C ASP A 83 6.43 -1.94 -30.75
N LEU A 84 7.30 -2.13 -29.76
CA LEU A 84 7.34 -3.34 -28.94
C LEU A 84 6.17 -3.44 -27.94
N SER A 85 5.51 -2.32 -27.63
CA SER A 85 4.43 -2.26 -26.66
C SER A 85 3.49 -1.08 -26.91
N ASN A 86 2.26 -1.20 -26.40
CA ASN A 86 1.36 -0.06 -26.25
C ASN A 86 1.71 0.62 -24.92
N TYR A 87 2.30 1.81 -24.98
CA TYR A 87 2.67 2.58 -23.79
C TYR A 87 1.82 3.84 -23.73
N SER A 88 1.10 4.04 -22.63
CA SER A 88 0.30 5.24 -22.40
C SER A 88 0.87 6.06 -21.25
N VAL A 89 0.85 7.38 -21.40
CA VAL A 89 1.21 8.33 -20.35
C VAL A 89 -0.05 9.01 -19.86
N PHE A 90 -0.21 9.09 -18.55
CA PHE A 90 -1.27 9.88 -17.93
C PHE A 90 -0.69 11.04 -17.12
N ASN A 91 -1.45 12.13 -17.02
CA ASN A 91 -1.18 13.27 -16.15
C ASN A 91 -2.45 13.54 -15.33
N LEU A 92 -2.33 13.44 -14.01
CA LEU A 92 -3.44 13.50 -13.07
C LEU A 92 -3.05 14.34 -11.85
N SER A 93 -4.02 15.07 -11.29
CA SER A 93 -3.90 15.58 -9.92
C SER A 93 -4.04 14.43 -8.94
N THR A 94 -3.39 14.53 -7.77
CA THR A 94 -3.57 13.61 -6.63
C THR A 94 -5.01 13.52 -6.14
N HIS A 95 -5.85 14.52 -6.46
CA HIS A 95 -7.26 14.59 -6.09
C HIS A 95 -8.20 14.22 -7.25
N SER A 96 -7.74 13.36 -8.16
CA SER A 96 -8.55 12.85 -9.27
C SER A 96 -9.29 11.57 -8.85
N GLY A 97 -10.58 11.45 -9.18
CA GLY A 97 -11.35 10.22 -8.96
C GLY A 97 -11.42 9.75 -7.51
N THR A 98 -11.58 8.44 -7.30
CA THR A 98 -11.52 7.83 -5.96
C THR A 98 -10.06 7.85 -5.46
N HIS A 99 -9.79 8.56 -4.36
CA HIS A 99 -8.45 8.78 -3.81
C HIS A 99 -8.48 8.90 -2.28
N VAL A 100 -7.30 9.05 -1.66
CA VAL A 100 -7.11 9.37 -0.23
C VAL A 100 -6.26 10.61 -0.08
N ASP A 101 -6.54 11.41 0.95
CA ASP A 101 -5.74 12.59 1.30
C ASP A 101 -4.84 12.29 2.50
N ALA A 102 -3.59 12.76 2.43
CA ALA A 102 -2.67 12.73 3.56
C ALA A 102 -2.86 13.97 4.46
N PRO A 103 -2.49 13.92 5.75
CA PRO A 103 -2.62 15.05 6.67
C PRO A 103 -1.95 16.34 6.18
N GLY A 104 -0.79 16.21 5.51
CA GLY A 104 -0.09 17.33 4.91
C GLY A 104 -0.87 18.08 3.82
N HIS A 105 -1.94 17.49 3.25
CA HIS A 105 -2.72 18.14 2.19
C HIS A 105 -3.28 19.51 2.60
N PHE A 106 -3.73 19.64 3.85
CA PHE A 106 -4.32 20.88 4.38
C PHE A 106 -3.47 21.54 5.47
N ASN A 107 -2.29 21.01 5.78
CA ASN A 107 -1.45 21.49 6.87
C ASN A 107 0.02 21.52 6.44
N GLU A 108 0.52 22.74 6.23
CA GLU A 108 1.90 22.99 5.78
C GLU A 108 2.94 22.38 6.73
N THR A 109 2.79 22.59 8.04
CA THR A 109 3.73 22.05 9.03
C THR A 109 3.78 20.52 8.98
N LEU A 110 2.64 19.86 8.80
CA LEU A 110 2.60 18.41 8.65
C LEU A 110 3.21 17.96 7.32
N PHE A 111 3.02 18.72 6.25
CA PHE A 111 3.66 18.45 4.96
C PHE A 111 5.19 18.55 5.06
N GLU A 112 5.71 19.62 5.66
CA GLU A 112 7.15 19.81 5.90
C GLU A 112 7.76 18.73 6.80
N LEU A 113 6.98 18.22 7.76
CA LEU A 113 7.38 17.09 8.61
C LEU A 113 7.29 15.72 7.91
N GLY A 114 6.88 15.68 6.64
CA GLY A 114 6.81 14.45 5.84
C GLY A 114 5.57 13.60 6.10
N TYR A 115 4.50 14.17 6.67
CA TYR A 115 3.20 13.49 6.79
C TYR A 115 2.42 13.51 5.46
N ASP A 116 3.08 13.01 4.41
CA ASP A 116 2.54 12.81 3.07
C ASP A 116 1.96 11.39 2.89
N VAL A 117 1.54 11.04 1.67
CA VAL A 117 0.94 9.73 1.37
C VAL A 117 1.88 8.55 1.65
N VAL A 118 3.20 8.75 1.59
CA VAL A 118 4.21 7.71 1.84
C VAL A 118 4.25 7.36 3.34
N SER A 119 3.88 8.31 4.21
CA SER A 119 3.86 8.12 5.67
C SER A 119 2.63 7.38 6.20
N LEU A 120 1.59 7.14 5.38
CA LEU A 120 0.33 6.55 5.84
C LEU A 120 0.50 5.08 6.28
N ASP A 121 -0.03 4.75 7.46
CA ASP A 121 -0.05 3.38 7.96
C ASP A 121 -1.04 2.52 7.15
N LEU A 122 -0.55 1.44 6.52
CA LEU A 122 -1.37 0.51 5.73
C LEU A 122 -2.47 -0.16 6.56
N ARG A 123 -2.32 -0.27 7.89
CA ARG A 123 -3.37 -0.81 8.78
C ARG A 123 -4.58 0.12 8.86
N THR A 124 -4.40 1.41 8.62
CA THR A 124 -5.50 2.37 8.50
C THR A 124 -6.21 2.23 7.15
N LEU A 125 -5.47 1.89 6.09
CA LEU A 125 -6.01 1.76 4.72
C LEU A 125 -6.65 0.39 4.44
N ASN A 126 -6.39 -0.61 5.28
CA ASN A 126 -6.92 -1.96 5.12
C ASN A 126 -7.42 -2.52 6.47
N GLY A 127 -8.72 -2.41 6.72
CA GLY A 127 -9.33 -2.86 7.96
C GLY A 127 -10.87 -2.93 7.89
N PRO A 128 -11.52 -3.30 9.02
CA PRO A 128 -12.97 -3.24 9.13
C PRO A 128 -13.51 -1.83 8.85
N VAL A 129 -14.63 -1.75 8.16
CA VAL A 129 -15.30 -0.48 7.83
C VAL A 129 -16.78 -0.57 8.16
N LEU A 130 -17.35 0.52 8.65
CA LEU A 130 -18.80 0.69 8.80
C LEU A 130 -19.32 1.52 7.62
N VAL A 131 -20.30 0.97 6.90
CA VAL A 131 -21.03 1.71 5.85
C VAL A 131 -22.32 2.23 6.47
N VAL A 132 -22.49 3.56 6.48
CA VAL A 132 -23.67 4.23 7.03
C VAL A 132 -24.46 4.84 5.87
N ASP A 133 -25.76 4.57 5.82
CA ASP A 133 -26.66 5.27 4.89
C ASP A 133 -27.06 6.62 5.51
N THR A 134 -26.93 7.70 4.74
CA THR A 134 -27.14 9.07 5.22
C THR A 134 -28.15 9.80 4.35
N PRO A 135 -28.97 10.71 4.91
CA PRO A 135 -29.90 11.50 4.12
C PRO A 135 -29.18 12.26 2.99
N ARG A 136 -29.73 12.17 1.77
CA ARG A 136 -29.27 12.98 0.65
C ARG A 136 -29.50 14.46 0.92
N ASP A 137 -28.63 15.29 0.35
CA ASP A 137 -28.73 16.76 0.35
C ASP A 137 -28.78 17.41 1.75
N LYS A 138 -28.20 16.75 2.76
CA LYS A 138 -28.09 17.25 4.13
C LYS A 138 -26.68 17.01 4.68
N ASN A 139 -26.27 17.86 5.62
CA ASN A 139 -25.02 17.69 6.34
C ASN A 139 -25.08 16.47 7.27
N ILE A 140 -23.99 15.71 7.32
CA ILE A 140 -23.80 14.64 8.31
C ILE A 140 -23.44 15.31 9.64
N THR A 141 -24.21 15.05 10.69
CA THR A 141 -23.97 15.56 12.05
C THR A 141 -23.98 14.41 13.05
N GLY A 142 -23.48 14.64 14.28
CA GLY A 142 -23.45 13.62 15.32
C GLY A 142 -24.84 13.01 15.64
N MET A 143 -25.93 13.76 15.42
CA MET A 143 -27.29 13.26 15.63
C MET A 143 -27.75 12.25 14.56
N VAL A 144 -27.17 12.31 13.35
CA VAL A 144 -27.53 11.45 12.21
C VAL A 144 -26.88 10.06 12.33
N VAL A 145 -25.83 9.92 13.14
CA VAL A 145 -25.03 8.69 13.26
C VAL A 145 -25.47 7.81 14.45
N ILE A 146 -26.37 8.28 15.32
CA ILE A 146 -26.78 7.59 16.57
C ILE A 146 -28.19 6.96 16.47
N SER A 147 -28.86 7.00 15.31
CA SER A 147 -30.20 6.41 15.13
C SER A 147 -30.17 4.97 14.60
#